data_AF-A0A8T4MKT7-F1
#
_entry.id   AF-A0A8T4MKT7-F1
#
_cell.length_a   1.000
_cell.length_b   1.000
_cell.length_c   1.000
_cell.angle_alpha   90.00
_cell.angle_beta   90.00
_cell.angle_gamma   90.00
#
_symmetry.space_group_name_H-M   'P 1'
#
loop_
_entity.id
_entity.type
_entity.pdbx_description
1 polymer ?
#
loop_
_entity_poly.entity_id
_entity_poly.type
_entity_poly.pdbx_seq_one_letter_code
_entity_poly.pdbx_strand_id
1 'polypeptide(L)' 'MAKKRARVNNSVDLISSLVNVALWLTGIIVSLSVGFAMTDGTLSLPRWLGGSLIAMLAGWIVIVLTLLSVLLAIFGKLR' A
#
# COMPACT_ATOMS: atom_id res chain seq x y z
N MET A 1 -6.93 -35.97 20.78
CA MET A 1 -6.72 -34.51 21.00
C MET A 1 -5.83 -33.82 19.95
N ALA A 2 -4.78 -34.44 19.41
CA ALA A 2 -3.86 -33.80 18.46
C ALA A 2 -4.49 -33.31 17.13
N LYS A 3 -5.43 -34.07 16.54
CA LYS A 3 -6.04 -33.75 15.23
C LYS A 3 -6.88 -32.46 15.21
N LYS A 4 -7.43 -32.03 16.37
CA LYS A 4 -8.20 -30.78 16.49
C LYS A 4 -7.29 -29.55 16.41
N ARG A 5 -6.05 -29.67 16.92
CA ARG A 5 -5.04 -28.58 16.88
C ARG A 5 -4.52 -28.34 15.46
N ALA A 6 -4.32 -29.40 14.67
CA ALA A 6 -3.89 -29.29 13.28
C ALA A 6 -4.91 -28.54 12.39
N ARG A 7 -6.22 -28.75 12.59
CA ARG A 7 -7.26 -28.07 11.79
C ARG A 7 -7.36 -26.57 12.12
N VAL A 8 -7.15 -26.21 13.38
CA VAL A 8 -7.11 -24.81 13.80
C VAL A 8 -5.92 -24.10 13.17
N ASN A 9 -4.72 -24.70 13.23
CA ASN A 9 -3.51 -24.09 12.67
C ASN A 9 -3.65 -23.74 11.19
N ASN A 10 -4.12 -24.69 10.37
CA ASN A 10 -4.36 -24.46 8.94
C ASN A 10 -5.36 -23.32 8.66
N SER A 11 -6.37 -23.17 9.52
CA SER A 11 -7.36 -22.08 9.36
C SER A 11 -6.73 -20.73 9.69
N VAL A 12 -5.87 -20.69 10.71
CA VAL A 12 -5.14 -19.47 11.10
C VAL A 12 -4.14 -19.06 10.02
N ASP A 13 -3.47 -20.02 9.38
CA ASP A 13 -2.50 -19.77 8.30
C ASP A 13 -3.17 -19.19 7.04
N LEU A 14 -4.35 -19.70 6.68
CA LEU A 14 -5.15 -19.18 5.57
C LEU A 14 -5.67 -17.76 5.85
N ILE A 15 -6.21 -17.52 7.04
CA ILE A 15 -6.70 -16.20 7.45
C ILE A 15 -5.55 -15.19 7.44
N SER A 16 -4.39 -15.55 8.00
CA SER A 16 -3.21 -14.68 8.04
C SER A 16 -2.73 -14.30 6.63
N SER A 17 -2.74 -15.26 5.69
CA SER A 17 -2.38 -15.02 4.30
C SER A 17 -3.32 -14.04 3.61
N LEU A 18 -4.64 -14.21 3.80
CA LEU A 18 -5.65 -13.31 3.24
C LEU A 18 -5.55 -11.89 3.81
N VAL A 19 -5.36 -11.78 5.14
CA VAL A 19 -5.17 -10.48 5.81
C VAL A 19 -3.92 -9.78 5.29
N ASN A 20 -2.81 -10.50 5.12
CA ASN A 20 -1.58 -9.91 4.61
C ASN A 20 -1.75 -9.36 3.18
N VAL A 21 -2.45 -10.09 2.30
CA VAL A 21 -2.77 -9.60 0.95
C VAL A 21 -3.68 -8.38 1.00
N ALA A 22 -4.71 -8.40 1.85
CA ALA A 22 -5.63 -7.28 2.00
C ALA A 22 -4.91 -6.02 2.51
N LEU A 23 -4.01 -6.15 3.49
CA LEU A 23 -3.22 -5.04 4.02
C LEU A 23 -2.24 -4.49 2.98
N TRP A 24 -1.57 -5.36 2.23
CA TRP A 24 -0.68 -4.96 1.14
C TRP A 24 -1.43 -4.19 0.05
N LEU A 25 -2.58 -4.70 -0.39
CA LEU A 25 -3.40 -4.07 -1.42
C LEU A 25 -3.98 -2.74 -0.93
N THR A 26 -4.43 -2.67 0.32
CA THR A 26 -4.91 -1.45 0.94
C THR A 26 -3.81 -0.39 1.00
N GLY A 27 -2.59 -0.77 1.38
CA GLY A 27 -1.45 0.14 1.39
C GLY A 27 -1.15 0.77 0.03
N ILE A 28 -1.25 -0.03 -1.04
CA ILE A 28 -1.08 0.46 -2.43
C ILE A 28 -2.17 1.45 -2.80
N ILE A 29 -3.43 1.10 -2.57
CA ILE A 29 -4.58 1.94 -2.93
C ILE A 29 -4.52 3.28 -2.18
N VAL A 30 -4.25 3.25 -0.87
CA VAL A 30 -4.12 4.47 -0.06
C VAL A 30 -2.96 5.34 -0.56
N SER A 31 -1.80 4.75 -0.87
CA SER A 31 -0.64 5.50 -1.39
C SER A 31 -0.91 6.15 -2.74
N LEU A 32 -1.54 5.41 -3.67
CA LEU A 32 -1.96 5.94 -4.97
C LEU A 32 -2.99 7.07 -4.80
N SER A 33 -3.98 6.87 -3.93
CA SER A 33 -5.02 7.87 -3.66
C SER A 33 -4.44 9.16 -3.09
N VAL A 34 -3.48 9.07 -2.16
CA VAL A 34 -2.81 10.25 -1.60
C VAL A 34 -1.94 10.91 -2.67
N GLY A 35 -1.17 10.15 -3.44
CA GLY A 35 -0.34 10.66 -4.53
C GLY A 35 -1.16 11.47 -5.54
N PHE A 36 -2.25 10.89 -6.05
CA PHE A 36 -3.17 11.57 -6.97
C PHE A 36 -3.85 12.79 -6.33
N ALA A 37 -4.32 12.69 -5.08
CA ALA A 37 -4.92 13.83 -4.38
C ALA A 37 -3.95 15.02 -4.20
N MET A 38 -2.65 14.74 -4.06
CA MET A 38 -1.60 15.77 -4.00
C MET A 38 -1.23 16.33 -5.38
N THR A 39 -1.38 15.53 -6.45
CA THR A 39 -1.08 16.00 -7.83
C THR A 39 -2.20 16.85 -8.41
N ASP A 40 -3.45 16.50 -8.12
CA ASP A 40 -4.65 17.15 -8.66
C ASP A 40 -5.03 18.43 -7.87
N GLY A 41 -4.25 18.79 -6.85
CA GLY A 41 -4.50 19.97 -6.02
C GLY A 41 -5.69 19.86 -5.06
N THR A 42 -6.39 18.71 -5.06
CA THR A 42 -7.50 18.39 -4.14
C THR A 42 -7.05 18.43 -2.68
N LEU A 43 -5.78 18.11 -2.41
CA LEU A 43 -5.13 18.28 -1.12
C LEU A 43 -4.14 19.45 -1.16
N SER A 44 -4.64 20.68 -0.96
CA SER A 44 -3.79 21.85 -0.81
C SER A 44 -3.09 21.83 0.55
N LEU A 45 -1.77 21.65 0.55
CA LEU A 45 -0.98 21.72 1.77
C LEU A 45 -0.89 23.17 2.28
N PRO A 46 -1.01 23.41 3.60
CA PRO A 46 -0.82 24.74 4.18
C PRO A 46 0.54 25.32 3.77
N ARG A 47 0.63 26.65 3.65
CA ARG A 47 1.87 27.33 3.21
C ARG A 47 3.09 26.99 4.08
N TRP A 48 2.90 26.62 5.35
CA TRP A 48 3.99 26.21 6.24
C TRP A 48 4.58 24.83 5.93
N LEU A 49 3.84 23.96 5.23
CA LEU A 49 4.24 22.58 4.92
C LEU A 49 4.71 22.41 3.46
N GLY A 50 4.89 23.52 2.73
CA GLY A 50 5.47 23.53 1.38
C GLY A 50 4.55 24.07 0.28
N GLY A 51 3.31 24.42 0.59
CA GLY A 51 2.38 24.98 -0.40
C GLY A 51 2.12 24.07 -1.61
N SER A 52 1.55 24.64 -2.68
CA SER A 52 1.03 23.87 -3.82
C SER A 52 2.10 23.14 -4.64
N LEU A 53 3.31 23.70 -4.76
CA LEU A 53 4.37 23.12 -5.59
C LEU A 53 5.01 21.89 -4.95
N ILE A 54 5.27 21.94 -3.64
CA ILE A 54 5.87 20.81 -2.91
C ILE A 54 4.85 19.67 -2.77
N ALA A 55 3.57 19.99 -2.59
CA ALA A 55 2.49 19.00 -2.63
C ALA A 55 2.51 18.19 -3.93
N MET A 56 2.57 18.90 -5.07
CA MET A 56 2.55 18.27 -6.39
C MET A 56 3.78 17.39 -6.64
N LEU A 57 4.98 17.87 -6.25
CA LEU A 57 6.22 17.09 -6.35
C LEU A 57 6.18 15.83 -5.46
N ALA A 58 5.70 15.97 -4.23
CA ALA A 58 5.54 14.84 -3.32
C ALA A 58 4.54 13.82 -3.87
N GLY A 59 3.43 14.26 -4.47
CA GLY A 59 2.46 13.39 -5.14
C GLY A 59 3.11 12.54 -6.24
N TRP A 60 3.88 13.17 -7.13
CA TRP A 60 4.62 12.45 -8.17
C TRP A 60 5.62 11.44 -7.61
N ILE A 61 6.37 11.80 -6.56
CA ILE A 61 7.32 10.90 -5.90
C ILE A 61 6.60 9.66 -5.34
N VAL A 62 5.48 9.86 -4.65
CA VAL A 62 4.68 8.76 -4.08
C VAL A 62 4.14 7.84 -5.16
N ILE A 63 3.62 8.40 -6.27
CA ILE A 63 3.12 7.60 -7.40
C ILE A 63 4.23 6.71 -7.96
N VAL A 64 5.41 7.29 -8.24
CA VAL A 64 6.56 6.55 -8.79
C VAL A 64 7.05 5.47 -7.83
N LEU A 65 7.19 5.79 -6.53
CA LEU A 65 7.59 4.82 -5.52
C LEU A 65 6.58 3.69 -5.35
N THR A 66 5.28 3.99 -5.45
CA THR A 66 4.22 2.97 -5.35
C THR A 66 4.25 2.06 -6.58
N LEU A 67 4.43 2.62 -7.78
CA LEU A 67 4.64 1.85 -9.02
C LEU A 67 5.85 0.93 -8.92
N LEU A 68 6.98 1.44 -8.43
CA LEU A 68 8.17 0.64 -8.19
C LEU A 68 7.91 -0.47 -7.17
N SER A 69 7.25 -0.16 -6.05
CA SER A 69 6.90 -1.15 -5.03
C SER A 69 6.05 -2.28 -5.59
N VAL A 70 5.03 -1.96 -6.40
CA VAL A 70 4.17 -2.94 -7.06
C VAL A 70 4.95 -3.78 -8.06
N LEU A 71 5.77 -3.15 -8.91
CA LEU A 71 6.64 -3.86 -9.86
C LEU A 71 7.58 -4.83 -9.16
N LEU A 72 8.27 -4.37 -8.11
CA LEU A 72 9.17 -5.22 -7.32
C LEU A 72 8.41 -6.35 -6.62
N ALA A 73 7.23 -6.10 -6.08
CA ALA A 73 6.41 -7.13 -5.46
C ALA A 73 5.98 -8.21 -6.46
N ILE A 74 5.66 -7.82 -7.70
CA ILE A 74 5.33 -8.76 -8.78
C ILE A 74 6.56 -9.59 -9.14
N PHE A 75 7.73 -8.96 -9.38
CA PHE A 75 8.96 -9.68 -9.73
C PHE A 75 9.47 -10.57 -8.59
N GLY A 76 9.37 -10.10 -7.34
CA GLY A 76 9.79 -10.85 -6.16
C GLY A 76 8.88 -12.03 -5.85
N LYS A 77 7.58 -11.94 -6.14
CA LYS A 77 6.61 -13.04 -5.99
C LYS A 77 6.66 -14.04 -7.14
N LEU A 78 7.30 -13.70 -8.27
CA LEU A 78 7.51 -14.57 -9.42
C LEU A 78 8.76 -15.48 -9.28
N ARG A 79 9.51 -15.37 -8.18
CA ARG A 79 10.65 -16.24 -7.81
C ARG A 79 10.29 -17.10 -6.61
#